data_AF-A0A962EWZ3-F1
#
_entry.id   AF-A0A962EWZ3-F1
#
_cell.length_a   1.000
_cell.length_b   1.000
_cell.length_c   1.000
_cell.angle_alpha   90.00
_cell.angle_beta   90.00
_cell.angle_gamma   90.00
#
_symmetry.space_group_name_H-M   'P 1'
#
loop_
_entity.id
_entity.type
_entity.pdbx_description
1 polymer ?
#
loop_
_entity_poly.entity_id
_entity_poly.type
_entity_poly.pdbx_seq_one_letter_code
_entity_poly.pdbx_strand_id
1 'polypeptide(L)'
;MIGLAISMALTGAVAAQDTQTPETYGIVPPPVCTNNKGEVVHYVESSRGRPGMAAGMARRDERGKPVVVRSNYQSAPPIFQGFIDRHECAHHQTGDVDRPHPPRNGPEHLMNESVSDCIAILRLRDEDGYDDAKVGLVTAALRAEMAKIGFPEISISSRISNIENCFQKLGSPRDFINRILQRRGLLQP
;
A
#
# COMPACT_ATOMS: atom_id res chain seq x y z
N MET A 1 -21.87 -64.60 34.93
CA MET A 1 -22.31 -63.19 34.97
C MET A 1 -21.77 -62.49 33.74
N ILE A 2 -22.66 -61.75 33.09
CA ILE A 2 -22.53 -61.16 31.75
C ILE A 2 -21.45 -60.06 31.75
N GLY A 3 -20.60 -60.05 30.73
CA GLY A 3 -19.59 -59.02 30.51
C GLY A 3 -20.21 -57.70 30.06
N LEU A 4 -19.61 -56.59 30.47
CA LEU A 4 -19.94 -55.26 29.98
C LEU A 4 -18.65 -54.50 29.67
N ALA A 5 -18.27 -54.51 28.40
CA ALA A 5 -17.23 -53.64 27.87
C ALA A 5 -17.88 -52.30 27.50
N ILE A 6 -17.58 -51.24 28.26
CA ILE A 6 -18.01 -49.88 27.94
C ILE A 6 -16.98 -49.28 26.98
N SER A 7 -17.35 -49.19 25.70
CA SER A 7 -16.70 -48.29 24.74
C SER A 7 -17.59 -47.05 24.61
N MET A 8 -17.08 -45.88 24.97
CA MET A 8 -17.70 -44.60 24.61
C MET A 8 -16.69 -43.76 23.84
N ALA A 9 -17.11 -43.41 22.63
CA ALA A 9 -16.33 -42.78 21.58
C ALA A 9 -15.96 -41.33 21.94
N LEU A 10 -14.71 -40.95 21.68
CA LEU A 10 -14.31 -39.56 21.56
C LEU A 10 -14.92 -38.99 20.28
N THR A 11 -15.96 -38.17 20.40
CA THR A 11 -16.40 -37.29 19.32
C THR A 11 -15.43 -36.12 19.22
N GLY A 12 -14.47 -36.20 18.29
CA GLY A 12 -13.67 -35.06 17.89
C GLY A 12 -14.56 -34.02 17.20
N ALA A 13 -14.67 -32.82 17.78
CA ALA A 13 -15.23 -31.68 17.09
C ALA A 13 -14.28 -31.31 15.94
N VAL A 14 -14.66 -31.67 14.71
CA VAL A 14 -13.98 -31.18 13.51
C VAL A 14 -14.35 -29.70 13.39
N ALA A 15 -13.42 -28.81 13.73
CA ALA A 15 -13.57 -27.39 13.44
C ALA A 15 -13.72 -27.25 11.92
N ALA A 16 -14.90 -26.84 11.47
CA ALA A 16 -15.12 -26.43 10.09
C ALA A 16 -14.15 -25.29 9.80
N GLN A 17 -13.17 -25.54 8.94
CA GLN A 17 -12.36 -24.48 8.37
C GLN A 17 -13.27 -23.69 7.44
N ASP A 18 -13.67 -22.52 7.91
CA ASP A 18 -14.44 -21.54 7.14
C ASP A 18 -13.64 -21.22 5.87
N THR A 19 -14.03 -21.85 4.77
CA THR A 19 -13.40 -21.64 3.47
C THR A 19 -14.01 -20.37 2.90
N GLN A 20 -13.63 -19.23 3.48
CA GLN A 20 -13.97 -17.93 2.94
C GLN A 20 -13.44 -17.86 1.51
N THR A 21 -14.38 -17.81 0.56
CA THR A 21 -14.04 -17.52 -0.83
C THR A 21 -13.34 -16.16 -0.83
N PRO A 22 -12.16 -16.01 -1.47
CA PRO A 22 -11.46 -14.74 -1.48
C PRO A 22 -12.40 -13.64 -1.97
N GLU A 23 -12.62 -12.61 -1.15
CA GLU A 23 -13.42 -11.46 -1.56
C GLU A 23 -12.78 -10.84 -2.80
N THR A 24 -13.59 -10.59 -3.82
CA THR A 24 -13.17 -9.92 -5.04
C THR A 24 -13.83 -8.55 -5.10
N TYR A 25 -13.00 -7.52 -5.26
CA TYR A 25 -13.40 -6.14 -5.31
C TYR A 25 -13.32 -5.61 -6.74
N GLY A 26 -14.16 -4.63 -7.07
CA GLY A 26 -14.01 -3.84 -8.29
C GLY A 26 -12.69 -3.05 -8.26
N ILE A 27 -12.02 -2.95 -9.42
CA ILE A 27 -10.80 -2.14 -9.56
C ILE A 27 -11.19 -0.67 -9.73
N VAL A 28 -10.67 0.21 -8.87
CA VAL A 28 -10.94 1.65 -8.94
C VAL A 28 -10.11 2.35 -10.02
N PRO A 29 -10.64 3.41 -10.65
CA PRO A 29 -9.86 4.25 -11.54
C PRO A 29 -8.63 4.83 -10.83
N PRO A 30 -7.45 4.86 -11.47
CA PRO A 30 -6.27 5.48 -10.87
C PRO A 30 -6.43 6.99 -10.75
N PRO A 31 -5.72 7.62 -9.79
CA PRO A 31 -5.60 9.08 -9.76
C PRO A 31 -4.74 9.57 -10.92
N VAL A 32 -4.87 10.86 -11.25
CA VAL A 32 -3.91 11.52 -12.13
C VAL A 32 -2.54 11.57 -11.43
N CYS A 33 -1.48 11.30 -12.19
CA CYS A 33 -0.13 11.27 -11.68
C CYS A 33 0.87 11.80 -12.73
N THR A 34 1.73 12.71 -12.28
CA THR A 34 2.83 13.27 -13.07
C THR A 34 4.09 13.20 -12.21
N ASN A 35 5.21 12.75 -12.78
CA ASN A 35 6.46 12.65 -12.05
C ASN A 35 7.13 14.03 -11.86
N ASN A 36 8.28 14.04 -11.17
CA ASN A 36 9.04 15.27 -10.91
C ASN A 36 9.64 15.96 -12.15
N LYS A 37 9.50 15.37 -13.35
CA LYS A 37 9.95 15.91 -14.64
C LYS A 37 8.80 16.37 -15.54
N GLY A 38 7.56 16.31 -15.06
CA GLY A 38 6.38 16.64 -15.85
C GLY A 38 5.89 15.51 -16.76
N GLU A 39 6.45 14.30 -16.67
CA GLU A 39 6.00 13.14 -17.44
C GLU A 39 4.75 12.51 -16.80
N VAL A 40 3.74 12.20 -17.62
CA VAL A 40 2.53 11.49 -17.17
C VAL A 40 2.88 10.05 -16.80
N VAL A 41 2.46 9.62 -15.61
CA VAL A 41 2.64 8.25 -15.13
C VAL A 41 1.44 7.40 -15.55
N HIS A 42 1.71 6.25 -16.18
CA HIS A 42 0.66 5.33 -16.62
C HIS A 42 0.45 4.17 -15.66
N TYR A 43 -0.80 3.78 -15.45
CA TYR A 43 -1.16 2.63 -14.61
C TYR A 43 -1.39 1.40 -15.50
N VAL A 44 -0.72 0.30 -15.18
CA VAL A 44 -0.80 -0.94 -15.95
C VAL A 44 -1.13 -2.11 -15.04
N GLU A 45 -2.17 -2.87 -15.41
CA GLU A 45 -2.57 -4.07 -14.68
C GLU A 45 -1.60 -5.22 -14.95
N SER A 46 -1.36 -6.05 -13.95
CA SER A 46 -0.42 -7.16 -13.98
C SER A 46 -0.90 -8.33 -13.12
N SER A 47 -0.68 -9.54 -13.62
CA SER A 47 -0.88 -10.79 -12.88
C SER A 47 0.42 -11.33 -12.24
N ARG A 48 1.54 -10.60 -12.34
CA ARG A 48 2.86 -11.05 -11.87
C ARG A 48 3.08 -10.92 -10.35
N GLY A 49 2.04 -10.59 -9.59
CA GLY A 49 2.11 -10.45 -8.12
C GLY A 49 1.86 -11.76 -7.38
N ARG A 50 2.10 -11.77 -6.06
CA ARG A 50 1.74 -12.90 -5.19
C ARG A 50 0.21 -13.11 -5.24
N PRO A 51 -0.30 -14.32 -5.50
CA PRO A 51 -1.74 -14.57 -5.58
C PRO A 51 -2.50 -14.08 -4.35
N GLY A 52 -3.64 -13.42 -4.59
CA GLY A 52 -4.51 -12.89 -3.53
C GLY A 52 -3.92 -11.71 -2.76
N MET A 53 -2.90 -11.05 -3.28
CA MET A 53 -2.25 -9.90 -2.64
C MET A 53 -2.18 -8.73 -3.61
N ALA A 54 -2.84 -7.63 -3.25
CA ALA A 54 -2.73 -6.40 -3.99
C ALA A 54 -1.36 -5.76 -3.73
N ALA A 55 -0.67 -5.33 -4.78
CA ALA A 55 0.59 -4.63 -4.67
C ALA A 55 0.77 -3.63 -5.81
N GLY A 56 1.41 -2.50 -5.49
CA GLY A 56 1.88 -1.51 -6.44
C GLY A 56 3.37 -1.67 -6.71
N MET A 57 3.83 -1.15 -7.84
CA MET A 57 5.25 -0.96 -8.10
C MET A 57 5.47 0.19 -9.08
N ALA A 58 6.04 1.28 -8.57
CA ALA A 58 6.56 2.39 -9.35
C ALA A 58 7.86 1.99 -10.07
N ARG A 59 7.90 2.13 -11.39
CA ARG A 59 9.11 1.90 -12.19
C ARG A 59 9.06 2.65 -13.51
N ARG A 60 10.16 2.60 -14.28
CA ARG A 60 10.11 2.84 -15.72
C ARG A 60 9.84 1.53 -16.48
N ASP A 61 9.09 1.61 -17.57
CA ASP A 61 8.89 0.50 -18.49
C ASP A 61 10.13 0.28 -19.39
N GLU A 62 10.06 -0.69 -20.30
CA GLU A 62 11.15 -1.04 -21.23
C GLU A 62 11.50 0.10 -22.21
N ARG A 63 10.60 1.08 -22.38
CA ARG A 63 10.81 2.27 -23.22
C ARG A 63 11.20 3.48 -22.38
N GLY A 64 11.44 3.30 -21.08
CA GLY A 64 11.78 4.38 -20.16
C GLY A 64 10.59 5.24 -19.74
N LYS A 65 9.33 4.90 -20.02
CA LYS A 65 8.18 5.69 -19.56
C LYS A 65 7.84 5.39 -18.10
N PRO A 66 7.43 6.38 -17.29
CA PRO A 66 7.06 6.13 -15.90
C PRO A 66 5.73 5.39 -15.83
N VAL A 67 5.70 4.30 -15.05
CA VAL A 67 4.52 3.47 -14.84
C VAL A 67 4.34 3.07 -13.38
N VAL A 68 3.09 2.83 -13.00
CA VAL A 68 2.71 2.07 -11.80
C VAL A 68 2.16 0.73 -12.25
N VAL A 69 2.81 -0.35 -11.85
CA VAL A 69 2.31 -1.70 -12.09
C VAL A 69 1.38 -2.09 -10.95
N ARG A 70 0.12 -2.37 -11.27
CA ARG A 70 -0.90 -2.80 -10.33
C ARG A 70 -1.03 -4.31 -10.38
N SER A 71 -0.77 -4.97 -9.27
CA SER A 71 -0.84 -6.43 -9.17
C SER A 71 -2.01 -6.82 -8.29
N ASN A 72 -2.90 -7.68 -8.81
CA ASN A 72 -4.05 -8.26 -8.10
C ASN A 72 -4.93 -7.27 -7.32
N TYR A 73 -5.17 -6.07 -7.86
CA TYR A 73 -5.96 -5.03 -7.18
C TYR A 73 -7.38 -5.48 -6.80
N GLN A 74 -7.96 -6.43 -7.55
CA GLN A 74 -9.23 -7.06 -7.18
C GLN A 74 -9.20 -7.78 -5.81
N SER A 75 -8.02 -8.03 -5.24
CA SER A 75 -7.86 -8.67 -3.92
C SER A 75 -7.82 -7.67 -2.76
N ALA A 76 -7.92 -6.36 -3.03
CA ALA A 76 -7.91 -5.32 -2.01
C ALA A 76 -9.19 -4.48 -2.04
N PRO A 77 -9.67 -4.00 -0.88
CA PRO A 77 -10.77 -3.04 -0.83
C PRO A 77 -10.46 -1.78 -1.66
N PRO A 78 -11.47 -1.16 -2.30
CA PRO A 78 -11.33 0.06 -3.10
C PRO A 78 -10.52 1.17 -2.41
N ILE A 79 -10.74 1.36 -1.10
CA ILE A 79 -10.06 2.38 -0.30
C ILE A 79 -8.54 2.12 -0.21
N PHE A 80 -8.13 0.86 -0.15
CA PHE A 80 -6.73 0.48 -0.08
C PHE A 80 -6.06 0.51 -1.47
N GLN A 81 -6.79 0.15 -2.54
CA GLN A 81 -6.32 0.34 -3.91
C GLN A 81 -5.94 1.80 -4.19
N GLY A 82 -6.80 2.75 -3.79
CA GLY A 82 -6.54 4.17 -3.92
C GLY A 82 -5.31 4.64 -3.13
N PHE A 83 -5.08 4.07 -1.95
CA PHE A 83 -3.86 4.33 -1.18
C PHE A 83 -2.61 3.82 -1.91
N ILE A 84 -2.61 2.57 -2.40
CA ILE A 84 -1.47 1.98 -3.12
C ILE A 84 -1.12 2.84 -4.35
N ASP A 85 -2.10 3.21 -5.17
CA ASP A 85 -1.83 4.01 -6.38
C ASP A 85 -1.20 5.36 -6.08
N ARG A 86 -1.66 6.02 -5.01
CA ARG A 86 -1.13 7.32 -4.59
C ARG A 86 0.26 7.19 -3.97
N HIS A 87 0.51 6.10 -3.26
CA HIS A 87 1.83 5.74 -2.73
C HIS A 87 2.83 5.52 -3.88
N GLU A 88 2.50 4.69 -4.86
CA GLU A 88 3.40 4.44 -6.00
C GLU A 88 3.58 5.69 -6.87
N CYS A 89 2.53 6.52 -7.01
CA CYS A 89 2.66 7.81 -7.65
C CYS A 89 3.65 8.73 -6.90
N ALA A 90 3.67 8.69 -5.57
CA ALA A 90 4.55 9.51 -4.77
C ALA A 90 6.05 9.19 -5.01
N HIS A 91 6.40 7.93 -5.29
CA HIS A 91 7.76 7.57 -5.70
C HIS A 91 8.16 8.25 -7.02
N HIS A 92 7.24 8.36 -7.98
CA HIS A 92 7.47 9.14 -9.21
C HIS A 92 7.54 10.65 -8.93
N GLN A 93 6.64 11.19 -8.13
CA GLN A 93 6.55 12.62 -7.80
C GLN A 93 7.78 13.14 -7.04
N THR A 94 8.44 12.27 -6.29
CA THR A 94 9.63 12.63 -5.50
C THR A 94 10.93 12.23 -6.18
N GLY A 95 10.86 11.59 -7.35
CA GLY A 95 12.01 11.18 -8.15
C GLY A 95 12.73 9.94 -7.62
N ASP A 96 12.10 9.13 -6.78
CA ASP A 96 12.68 7.87 -6.27
C ASP A 96 12.99 6.88 -7.39
N VAL A 97 12.09 6.78 -8.36
CA VAL A 97 12.19 5.87 -9.51
C VAL A 97 13.41 6.14 -10.39
N ASP A 98 13.87 7.40 -10.42
CA ASP A 98 14.96 7.85 -11.28
C ASP A 98 16.32 7.89 -10.58
N ARG A 99 16.36 7.48 -9.31
CA ARG A 99 17.58 7.45 -8.50
C ARG A 99 18.03 6.01 -8.29
N PRO A 100 19.31 5.77 -7.98
CA PRO A 100 19.76 4.46 -7.54
C PRO A 100 18.89 3.98 -6.37
N HIS A 101 18.30 2.79 -6.51
CA HIS A 101 17.43 2.25 -5.49
C HIS A 101 18.25 1.95 -4.22
N PRO A 102 17.93 2.54 -3.06
CA PRO A 102 18.67 2.26 -1.83
C PRO A 102 18.56 0.79 -1.43
N PRO A 103 19.47 0.25 -0.60
CA PRO A 103 19.34 -1.11 -0.10
C PRO A 103 17.97 -1.35 0.52
N ARG A 104 17.30 -2.44 0.11
CA ARG A 104 15.97 -2.80 0.65
C ARG A 104 16.02 -2.87 2.17
N ASN A 105 15.02 -2.28 2.81
CA ASN A 105 14.89 -2.16 4.27
C ASN A 105 16.00 -1.33 4.96
N GLY A 106 16.88 -0.68 4.20
CA GLY A 106 17.83 0.30 4.74
C GLY A 106 17.15 1.62 5.11
N PRO A 107 17.81 2.49 5.90
CA PRO A 107 17.21 3.75 6.38
C PRO A 107 16.70 4.66 5.24
N GLU A 108 17.45 4.77 4.15
CA GLU A 108 17.04 5.58 2.99
C GLU A 108 15.84 5.00 2.26
N HIS A 109 15.79 3.66 2.10
CA HIS A 109 14.65 2.98 1.53
C HIS A 109 13.40 3.22 2.38
N LEU A 110 13.49 3.02 3.69
CA LEU A 110 12.37 3.25 4.61
C LEU A 110 11.95 4.72 4.66
N MET A 111 12.88 5.66 4.48
CA MET A 111 12.54 7.08 4.35
C MET A 111 11.73 7.36 3.07
N ASN A 112 12.10 6.75 1.94
CA ASN A 112 11.33 6.89 0.69
C ASN A 112 9.91 6.33 0.87
N GLU A 113 9.78 5.14 1.46
CA GLU A 113 8.49 4.52 1.78
C GLU A 113 7.63 5.41 2.70
N SER A 114 8.24 5.97 3.76
CA SER A 114 7.58 6.88 4.71
C SER A 114 7.12 8.18 4.05
N VAL A 115 7.92 8.74 3.14
CA VAL A 115 7.56 9.91 2.33
C VAL A 115 6.39 9.58 1.40
N SER A 116 6.42 8.43 0.73
CA SER A 116 5.34 7.98 -0.14
C SER A 116 4.02 7.77 0.61
N ASP A 117 4.07 7.12 1.78
CA ASP A 117 2.91 6.95 2.68
C ASP A 117 2.31 8.32 3.07
N CYS A 118 3.17 9.27 3.41
CA CYS A 118 2.77 10.63 3.81
C CYS A 118 2.08 11.38 2.66
N ILE A 119 2.65 11.33 1.45
CA ILE A 119 2.05 11.97 0.27
C ILE A 119 0.74 11.29 -0.09
N ALA A 120 0.67 9.96 -0.04
CA ALA A 120 -0.54 9.21 -0.36
C ALA A 120 -1.72 9.63 0.52
N ILE A 121 -1.50 9.69 1.84
CA ILE A 121 -2.57 10.05 2.77
C ILE A 121 -2.95 11.53 2.71
N LEU A 122 -1.99 12.42 2.49
CA LEU A 122 -2.27 13.85 2.26
C LEU A 122 -3.12 14.05 0.99
N ARG A 123 -2.84 13.31 -0.08
CA ARG A 123 -3.61 13.37 -1.32
C ARG A 123 -5.01 12.80 -1.15
N LEU A 124 -5.17 11.68 -0.43
CA LEU A 124 -6.50 11.15 -0.09
C LEU A 124 -7.33 12.17 0.71
N ARG A 125 -6.71 12.87 1.65
CA ARG A 125 -7.35 13.94 2.42
C ARG A 125 -7.80 15.10 1.52
N ASP A 126 -6.87 15.66 0.74
CA ASP A 126 -7.10 16.92 0.04
C ASP A 126 -7.83 16.77 -1.29
N GLU A 127 -7.61 15.66 -2.01
CA GLU A 127 -8.23 15.42 -3.33
C GLU A 127 -9.56 14.66 -3.21
N ASP A 128 -9.65 13.71 -2.27
CA ASP A 128 -10.78 12.79 -2.17
C ASP A 128 -11.65 13.01 -0.90
N GLY A 129 -11.31 14.01 -0.09
CA GLY A 129 -12.07 14.40 1.10
C GLY A 129 -12.11 13.30 2.16
N TYR A 130 -10.99 12.60 2.39
CA TYR A 130 -10.90 11.58 3.43
C TYR A 130 -10.93 12.22 4.82
N ASP A 131 -11.70 11.62 5.72
CA ASP A 131 -11.77 11.93 7.14
C ASP A 131 -11.06 10.83 7.97
N ASP A 132 -10.98 11.00 9.29
CA ASP A 132 -10.32 10.03 10.18
C ASP A 132 -10.91 8.61 10.06
N ALA A 133 -12.22 8.49 9.80
CA ALA A 133 -12.86 7.18 9.64
C ALA A 133 -12.33 6.45 8.40
N LYS A 134 -12.22 7.15 7.26
CA LYS A 134 -11.63 6.58 6.04
C LYS A 134 -10.15 6.29 6.19
N VAL A 135 -9.39 7.11 6.93
CA VAL A 135 -7.99 6.81 7.27
C VAL A 135 -7.90 5.53 8.09
N GLY A 136 -8.80 5.32 9.06
CA GLY A 136 -8.89 4.09 9.84
C GLY A 136 -9.12 2.85 8.97
N LEU A 137 -9.91 2.96 7.90
CA LEU A 137 -10.10 1.86 6.94
C LEU A 137 -8.82 1.58 6.12
N VAL A 138 -8.09 2.62 5.72
CA VAL A 138 -6.79 2.48 5.04
C VAL A 138 -5.78 1.76 5.94
N THR A 139 -5.64 2.20 7.19
CA THR A 139 -4.65 1.62 8.12
C THR A 139 -5.01 0.20 8.55
N ALA A 140 -6.30 -0.11 8.68
CA ALA A 140 -6.76 -1.47 8.91
C ALA A 140 -6.42 -2.41 7.74
N ALA A 141 -6.66 -1.98 6.50
CA ALA A 141 -6.31 -2.75 5.31
C ALA A 141 -4.78 -2.92 5.18
N LEU A 142 -4.00 -1.85 5.42
CA LEU A 142 -2.55 -1.91 5.43
C LEU A 142 -2.02 -2.93 6.44
N ARG A 143 -2.55 -2.92 7.68
CA ARG A 143 -2.19 -3.88 8.72
C ARG A 143 -2.46 -5.30 8.25
N ALA A 144 -3.65 -5.57 7.70
CA ALA A 144 -4.04 -6.90 7.26
C ALA A 144 -3.09 -7.45 6.17
N GLU A 145 -2.78 -6.64 5.16
CA GLU A 145 -1.90 -7.06 4.05
C GLU A 145 -0.44 -7.22 4.49
N MET A 146 0.07 -6.33 5.35
CA MET A 146 1.43 -6.46 5.88
C MET A 146 1.58 -7.67 6.82
N ALA A 147 0.56 -7.95 7.66
CA ALA A 147 0.56 -9.13 8.52
C ALA A 147 0.54 -10.44 7.70
N LYS A 148 -0.20 -10.46 6.59
CA LYS A 148 -0.31 -11.62 5.68
C LYS A 148 1.03 -12.06 5.07
N ILE A 149 1.99 -11.15 4.93
CA ILE A 149 3.35 -11.47 4.44
C ILE A 149 4.40 -11.55 5.55
N GLY A 150 3.98 -11.46 6.81
CA GLY A 150 4.85 -11.67 7.97
C GLY A 150 5.69 -10.45 8.34
N PHE A 151 5.25 -9.21 8.03
CA PHE A 151 5.89 -8.04 8.64
C PHE A 151 5.70 -8.06 10.16
N PRO A 152 6.73 -7.68 10.93
CA PRO A 152 6.61 -7.60 12.38
C PRO A 152 5.72 -6.43 12.78
N GLU A 153 4.95 -6.57 13.88
CA GLU A 153 4.01 -5.53 14.34
C GLU A 153 4.68 -4.18 14.56
N ILE A 154 5.96 -4.14 14.96
CA ILE A 154 6.70 -2.88 15.11
C ILE A 154 6.83 -2.13 13.77
N SER A 155 7.01 -2.83 12.65
CA SER A 155 7.06 -2.22 11.33
C SER A 155 5.67 -1.78 10.87
N ILE A 156 4.65 -2.57 11.15
CA ILE A 156 3.25 -2.26 10.80
C ILE A 156 2.79 -1.01 11.56
N SER A 157 2.90 -1.01 12.89
CA SER A 157 2.52 0.10 13.75
C SER A 157 3.32 1.37 13.44
N SER A 158 4.60 1.26 13.08
CA SER A 158 5.41 2.41 12.66
C SER A 158 4.88 3.06 11.38
N ARG A 159 4.50 2.28 10.35
CA ARG A 159 3.90 2.83 9.12
C ARG A 159 2.53 3.45 9.40
N ILE A 160 1.69 2.80 10.19
CA ILE A 160 0.37 3.34 10.58
C ILE A 160 0.52 4.68 11.30
N SER A 161 1.42 4.74 12.29
CA SER A 161 1.70 5.99 13.00
C SER A 161 2.19 7.10 12.08
N ASN A 162 3.03 6.79 11.08
CA ASN A 162 3.45 7.77 10.08
C ASN A 162 2.25 8.29 9.26
N ILE A 163 1.37 7.40 8.80
CA ILE A 163 0.17 7.75 8.02
C ILE A 163 -0.76 8.66 8.85
N GLU A 164 -1.08 8.27 10.07
CA GLU A 164 -1.96 9.04 10.98
C GLU A 164 -1.37 10.42 11.29
N ASN A 165 -0.07 10.49 11.61
CA ASN A 165 0.60 11.77 11.85
C ASN A 165 0.64 12.65 10.59
N CYS A 166 0.83 12.06 9.42
CA CYS A 166 0.82 12.80 8.15
C CYS A 166 -0.55 13.34 7.79
N PHE A 167 -1.61 12.58 8.04
CA PHE A 167 -2.98 13.02 7.79
C PHE A 167 -3.32 14.32 8.55
N GLN A 168 -2.78 14.49 9.76
CA GLN A 168 -2.98 15.67 10.59
C GLN A 168 -2.06 16.87 10.22
N LYS A 169 -1.11 16.72 9.29
CA LYS A 169 -0.18 17.80 8.94
C LYS A 169 -0.86 18.93 8.18
N LEU A 170 -0.62 20.17 8.59
CA LEU A 170 -1.03 21.34 7.81
C LEU A 170 -0.23 21.48 6.50
N GLY A 171 -0.88 22.04 5.49
CA GLY A 171 -0.30 22.29 4.16
C GLY A 171 -0.67 21.23 3.12
N SER A 172 -0.44 21.59 1.85
CA SER A 172 -0.84 20.77 0.71
C SER A 172 0.16 19.63 0.41
N PRO A 173 -0.29 18.53 -0.24
CA PRO A 173 0.59 17.50 -0.78
C PRO A 173 1.66 18.09 -1.70
N ARG A 174 1.31 19.11 -2.50
CA ARG A 174 2.24 19.76 -3.43
C ARG A 174 3.38 20.45 -2.69
N ASP A 175 3.08 21.19 -1.62
CA ASP A 175 4.13 21.84 -0.82
C ASP A 175 5.03 20.80 -0.14
N PHE A 176 4.44 19.69 0.31
CA PHE A 176 5.20 18.58 0.86
C PHE A 176 6.17 17.98 -0.17
N ILE A 177 5.67 17.66 -1.37
CA ILE A 177 6.48 17.16 -2.50
C ILE A 177 7.59 18.14 -2.84
N ASN A 178 7.30 19.44 -2.97
CA ASN A 178 8.30 20.46 -3.30
C ASN A 178 9.43 20.51 -2.26
N ARG A 179 9.11 20.42 -0.96
CA ARG A 179 10.12 20.36 0.10
C ARG A 179 10.99 19.10 0.00
N ILE A 180 10.42 17.96 -0.38
CA ILE A 180 11.17 16.72 -0.60
C ILE A 180 12.09 16.88 -1.81
N LEU A 181 11.58 17.39 -2.94
CA LEU A 181 12.38 17.65 -4.14
C LEU A 181 13.52 18.62 -3.87
N GLN A 182 13.26 19.70 -3.12
CA GLN A 182 14.29 20.66 -2.72
C GLN A 182 15.41 19.99 -1.90
N ARG A 183 15.06 19.19 -0.88
CA ARG A 183 16.05 18.45 -0.07
C ARG A 183 16.87 17.45 -0.89
N ARG A 184 16.31 16.95 -1.98
CA ARG A 184 16.95 16.01 -2.89
C ARG A 184 17.72 16.68 -4.04
N GLY A 185 17.69 18.01 -4.14
CA GLY A 185 18.30 18.75 -5.25
C GLY A 185 17.60 18.53 -6.59
N LEU A 186 16.32 18.17 -6.58
CA LEU A 186 15.51 17.84 -7.76
C LEU A 186 14.47 18.91 -8.10
N LEU A 187 14.32 19.93 -7.25
CA LEU A 187 13.45 21.05 -7.55
C LEU A 187 14.19 21.98 -8.53
N GLN A 188 13.79 21.95 -9.80
CA GLN A 188 14.28 22.90 -10.78
C GLN A 188 13.57 24.26 -10.59
N PRO A 189 14.29 25.39 -10.75
CA PRO A 189 13.70 26.72 -10.70
C PRO A 189 12.72 26.99 -11.85
#